data_AF-A0AA91EW98-F1
#
_entry.id   AF-A0AA91EW98-F1
#
_cell.length_a   1.000
_cell.length_b   1.000
_cell.length_c   1.000
_cell.angle_alpha   90.00
_cell.angle_beta   90.00
_cell.angle_gamma   90.00
#
_symmetry.space_group_name_H-M   'P 1'
#
loop_
_entity.id
_entity.type
_entity.pdbx_description
1 polymer ?
#
loop_
_entity_poly.entity_id
_entity_poly.type
_entity_poly.pdbx_seq_one_letter_code
_entity_poly.pdbx_strand_id
1 'polypeptide(L)'
;MEILLLGTGSADGWPNPFCSCASCTSSATQVRGQTAALVDDVLLLDCGPEAPRAAARFGRPLASVRHALFTHGHWDHVGPMALLMRMWAGASEPLDVVGPPSAIDQCRHWVGPDDPVRFVTVRAGDRIRLGDYDVRVLAAAHGADIGGDAVLYDLASVGGRILWATDTGPLSEETDAAVAGAGYDALFLEETFGTYTEHGTEHHDLPAFAATVARLRDCGAVTDTTDVIAVHLSHHNPSEPELTAVLSDSGARPGRDGEVVRVGAAGDGATRTLVLGGARSGKSAHAEALLAGESTVTYLATGGVREGDPEWAERVRLHRARRPDSWRTVETTDVAEELRSAPHALLLDCLGTWLTARMDLHQVWDGGDGLDAVSADIDELVSAWQACPAPVVAVSNEVGSGVVPATASGRLFRDLLGVLNARIAGVSEEVVLMVAGRPLRLPAD
;
A
#
# COMPACT_ATOMS: atom_id res chain seq x y z
N MET A 1 7.02 4.66 -2.47
CA MET A 1 7.05 4.99 -1.04
C MET A 1 5.95 4.18 -0.36
N GLU A 2 6.27 3.56 0.77
CA GLU A 2 5.35 2.79 1.61
C GLU A 2 4.99 3.61 2.86
N ILE A 3 3.70 3.78 3.14
CA ILE A 3 3.17 4.56 4.26
C ILE A 3 2.31 3.63 5.13
N LEU A 4 2.79 3.28 6.31
CA LEU A 4 2.00 2.61 7.33
C LEU A 4 1.26 3.64 8.17
N LEU A 5 -0.07 3.59 8.20
CA LEU A 5 -0.89 4.38 9.10
C LEU A 5 -0.81 3.79 10.51
N LEU A 6 -0.10 4.48 11.41
CA LEU A 6 0.03 4.07 12.81
C LEU A 6 -1.23 4.40 13.62
N GLY A 7 -1.90 5.47 13.25
CA GLY A 7 -3.20 5.85 13.77
C GLY A 7 -3.92 6.77 12.80
N THR A 8 -5.25 6.81 12.90
CA THR A 8 -6.14 7.54 11.99
C THR A 8 -7.27 8.26 12.72
N GLY A 9 -7.30 8.19 14.04
CA GLY A 9 -8.27 8.86 14.90
C GLY A 9 -7.82 10.28 15.27
N SER A 10 -8.77 11.05 15.80
CA SER A 10 -8.51 12.35 16.42
C SER A 10 -7.69 12.23 17.72
N ALA A 11 -7.36 13.37 18.33
CA ALA A 11 -6.61 13.45 19.59
C ALA A 11 -7.05 12.48 20.70
N ASP A 12 -8.35 12.27 20.85
CA ASP A 12 -9.00 11.41 21.85
C ASP A 12 -9.26 9.97 21.37
N GLY A 13 -8.89 9.66 20.13
CA GLY A 13 -9.13 8.39 19.46
C GLY A 13 -10.60 8.13 19.12
N TRP A 14 -10.84 7.04 18.42
CA TRP A 14 -12.21 6.59 18.09
C TRP A 14 -12.28 5.07 18.15
N PRO A 15 -13.11 4.47 19.03
CA PRO A 15 -14.07 5.10 19.96
C PRO A 15 -13.42 5.86 21.12
N ASN A 16 -14.02 7.00 21.49
CA ASN A 16 -13.63 7.74 22.71
C ASN A 16 -14.06 6.94 23.96
N PRO A 17 -13.16 6.67 24.92
CA PRO A 17 -13.41 5.79 26.07
C PRO A 17 -14.45 6.31 27.07
N PHE A 18 -14.81 7.59 27.01
CA PHE A 18 -15.80 8.23 27.86
C PHE A 18 -17.11 8.53 27.14
N CYS A 19 -17.22 8.14 25.86
CA CYS A 19 -18.40 8.40 25.04
C CYS A 19 -19.24 7.13 24.83
N SER A 20 -20.56 7.28 24.88
CA SER A 20 -21.54 6.23 24.60
C SER A 20 -22.42 6.54 23.39
N CYS A 21 -21.98 7.43 22.50
CA CYS A 21 -22.71 7.76 21.28
C CYS A 21 -22.84 6.52 20.36
N ALA A 22 -23.76 6.60 19.39
CA ALA A 22 -24.00 5.51 18.44
C ALA A 22 -22.72 5.14 17.66
N SER A 23 -21.94 6.14 17.25
CA SER A 23 -20.67 5.96 16.54
C SER A 23 -19.67 5.14 17.37
N CYS A 24 -19.34 5.59 18.59
CA CYS A 24 -18.44 4.86 19.50
C CYS A 24 -18.93 3.45 19.82
N THR A 25 -20.23 3.27 20.01
CA THR A 25 -20.82 1.95 20.29
C THR A 25 -20.66 1.00 19.09
N SER A 26 -20.86 1.52 17.88
CA SER A 26 -20.74 0.72 16.64
C SER A 26 -19.29 0.39 16.28
N SER A 27 -18.33 1.24 16.65
CA SER A 27 -16.90 1.09 16.34
C SER A 27 -16.10 0.41 17.46
N ALA A 28 -16.76 -0.23 18.43
CA ALA A 28 -16.12 -0.79 19.63
C ALA A 28 -14.99 -1.81 19.36
N THR A 29 -14.98 -2.45 18.19
CA THR A 29 -13.96 -3.42 17.76
C THR A 29 -12.94 -2.85 16.77
N GLN A 30 -13.12 -1.60 16.33
CA GLN A 30 -12.28 -0.90 15.35
C GLN A 30 -11.70 0.35 16.01
N VAL A 31 -10.71 0.14 16.88
CA VAL A 31 -10.05 1.22 17.61
C VAL A 31 -9.06 1.94 16.69
N ARG A 32 -9.17 3.26 16.65
CA ARG A 32 -8.30 4.18 15.96
C ARG A 32 -7.53 5.00 16.99
N GLY A 33 -6.20 4.88 16.96
CA GLY A 33 -5.29 5.70 17.73
C GLY A 33 -5.00 7.03 17.04
N GLN A 34 -4.26 7.88 17.74
CA GLN A 34 -3.88 9.22 17.31
C GLN A 34 -3.18 9.23 15.94
N THR A 35 -3.54 10.20 15.10
CA THR A 35 -3.07 10.26 13.71
C THR A 35 -1.56 10.37 13.61
N ALA A 36 -0.95 9.36 12.99
CA ALA A 36 0.48 9.27 12.77
C ALA A 36 0.77 8.26 11.65
N ALA A 37 1.88 8.41 10.96
CA ALA A 37 2.30 7.48 9.90
C ALA A 37 3.80 7.22 9.88
N LEU A 38 4.17 6.01 9.47
CA LEU A 38 5.56 5.59 9.25
C LEU A 38 5.79 5.40 7.76
N VAL A 39 6.71 6.20 7.21
CA VAL A 39 7.07 6.23 5.80
C VAL A 39 8.41 5.51 5.58
N ASP A 40 8.39 4.48 4.74
CA ASP A 40 9.52 3.61 4.36
C ASP A 40 10.36 3.10 5.57
N ASP A 41 9.74 2.94 6.75
CA ASP A 41 10.38 2.62 8.05
C ASP A 41 11.43 3.64 8.56
N VAL A 42 11.65 4.75 7.85
CA VAL A 42 12.74 5.70 8.13
C VAL A 42 12.24 7.10 8.49
N LEU A 43 11.02 7.47 8.10
CA LEU A 43 10.45 8.79 8.37
C LEU A 43 9.12 8.64 9.11
N LEU A 44 9.01 9.30 10.26
CA LEU A 44 7.82 9.32 11.09
C LEU A 44 7.09 10.65 10.90
N LEU A 45 5.83 10.61 10.47
CA LEU A 45 4.92 11.75 10.35
C LEU A 45 4.02 11.77 11.58
N ASP A 46 4.25 12.76 12.44
CA ASP A 46 3.71 12.85 13.80
C ASP A 46 4.01 11.62 14.68
N CYS A 47 4.03 11.81 15.99
CA CYS A 47 4.30 10.74 16.94
C CYS A 47 3.66 11.04 18.28
N GLY A 48 2.33 10.90 18.35
CA GLY A 48 1.61 10.92 19.61
C GLY A 48 2.01 9.79 20.58
N PRO A 49 1.59 9.86 21.85
CA PRO A 49 1.82 8.83 22.85
C PRO A 49 1.53 7.39 22.42
N GLU A 50 0.56 7.18 21.53
CA GLU A 50 0.17 5.85 21.06
C GLU A 50 1.05 5.33 19.90
N ALA A 51 1.63 6.22 19.09
CA ALA A 51 2.32 5.86 17.85
C ALA A 51 3.45 4.82 18.03
N PRO A 52 4.34 4.92 19.05
CA PRO A 52 5.36 3.89 19.27
C PRO A 52 4.79 2.49 19.56
N ARG A 53 3.65 2.42 20.27
CA ARG A 53 2.99 1.16 20.61
C ARG A 53 2.19 0.62 19.42
N ALA A 54 1.59 1.49 18.62
CA ALA A 54 0.96 1.12 17.37
C ALA A 54 1.96 0.49 16.40
N ALA A 55 3.14 1.10 16.22
CA ALA A 55 4.21 0.54 15.39
C ALA A 55 4.59 -0.89 15.82
N ALA A 56 4.77 -1.12 17.12
CA ALA A 56 5.02 -2.45 17.67
C ALA A 56 3.85 -3.43 17.43
N ARG A 57 2.60 -2.96 17.55
CA ARG A 57 1.39 -3.77 17.31
C ARG A 57 1.30 -4.24 15.86
N PHE A 58 1.74 -3.41 14.92
CA PHE A 58 1.80 -3.74 13.50
C PHE A 58 3.10 -4.45 13.09
N GLY A 59 3.96 -4.79 14.05
CA GLY A 59 5.21 -5.52 13.79
C GLY A 59 6.27 -4.69 13.08
N ARG A 60 6.20 -3.35 13.14
CA ARG A 60 7.13 -2.43 12.48
C ARG A 60 7.98 -1.68 13.50
N PRO A 61 9.26 -2.05 13.68
CA PRO A 61 10.12 -1.44 14.69
C PRO A 61 10.54 -0.02 14.27
N LEU A 62 10.50 0.94 15.20
CA LEU A 62 10.97 2.32 14.95
C LEU A 62 12.51 2.48 14.99
N ALA A 63 13.27 1.38 15.03
CA ALA A 63 14.74 1.41 15.16
C ALA A 63 15.43 2.03 13.92
N SER A 64 14.80 1.91 12.76
CA SER A 64 15.29 2.44 11.49
C SER A 64 14.92 3.91 11.25
N VAL A 65 14.09 4.51 12.11
CA VAL A 65 13.68 5.91 11.97
C VAL A 65 14.90 6.83 12.05
N ARG A 66 15.02 7.71 11.05
CA ARG A 66 16.05 8.74 10.90
C ARG A 66 15.47 10.14 10.87
N HIS A 67 14.18 10.28 10.59
CA HIS A 67 13.50 11.56 10.54
C HIS A 67 12.16 11.46 11.28
N ALA A 68 11.86 12.41 12.16
CA ALA A 68 10.55 12.57 12.79
C ALA A 68 10.07 13.99 12.50
N LEU A 69 8.96 14.12 11.78
CA LEU A 69 8.35 15.38 11.36
C LEU A 69 7.08 15.59 12.17
N PHE A 70 7.00 16.72 12.87
CA PHE A 70 5.84 17.11 13.66
C PHE A 70 5.09 18.26 12.97
N THR A 71 3.78 18.13 12.81
CA THR A 71 2.94 19.16 12.18
C THR A 71 2.73 20.36 13.10
N HIS A 72 2.52 20.12 14.40
CA HIS A 72 2.30 21.15 15.41
C HIS A 72 2.50 20.59 16.83
N GLY A 73 2.38 21.44 17.85
CA GLY A 73 2.71 21.12 19.24
C GLY A 73 1.62 20.44 20.08
N HIS A 74 0.51 19.94 19.54
CA HIS A 74 -0.47 19.25 20.38
C HIS A 74 0.05 17.87 20.85
N TRP A 75 -0.43 17.45 22.02
CA TRP A 75 0.08 16.28 22.75
C TRP A 75 -0.12 14.95 22.03
N ASP A 76 -1.12 14.88 21.15
CA ASP A 76 -1.48 13.74 20.31
C ASP A 76 -0.66 13.66 19.02
N HIS A 77 0.03 14.73 18.64
CA HIS A 77 1.00 14.74 17.54
C HIS A 77 2.44 14.69 18.05
N VAL A 78 2.72 15.20 19.26
CA VAL A 78 4.05 15.27 19.86
C VAL A 78 4.08 14.54 21.20
N GLY A 79 4.52 13.29 21.15
CA GLY A 79 4.79 12.42 22.29
C GLY A 79 6.28 12.29 22.55
N PRO A 80 6.94 13.29 23.17
CA PRO A 80 8.40 13.33 23.28
C PRO A 80 8.98 12.20 24.17
N MET A 81 8.12 11.51 24.95
CA MET A 81 8.46 10.26 25.63
C MET A 81 9.04 9.20 24.67
N ALA A 82 8.67 9.21 23.39
CA ALA A 82 9.24 8.33 22.38
C ALA A 82 10.77 8.51 22.22
N LEU A 83 11.29 9.73 22.39
CA LEU A 83 12.73 10.02 22.35
C LEU A 83 13.46 9.35 23.52
N LEU A 84 12.83 9.32 24.69
CA LEU A 84 13.36 8.62 25.87
C LEU A 84 13.37 7.09 25.67
N MET A 85 12.30 6.53 25.07
CA MET A 85 12.26 5.11 24.71
C MET A 85 13.39 4.73 23.74
N ARG A 86 13.64 5.60 22.75
CA ARG A 86 14.74 5.45 21.79
C ARG A 86 16.11 5.47 22.47
N MET A 87 16.32 6.42 23.40
CA MET A 87 17.56 6.49 24.18
C MET A 87 17.77 5.22 25.02
N TRP A 88 16.73 4.70 25.69
CA TRP A 88 16.80 3.45 26.45
C TRP A 88 17.11 2.23 25.59
N ALA A 89 16.71 2.23 24.32
CA ALA A 89 17.05 1.19 23.36
C ALA A 89 18.51 1.25 22.86
N GLY A 90 19.27 2.29 23.24
CA GLY A 90 20.68 2.44 22.86
C GLY A 90 20.89 2.85 21.39
N ALA A 91 19.90 3.52 20.77
CA ALA A 91 19.99 3.92 19.38
C ALA A 91 21.06 5.01 19.15
N SER A 92 22.14 4.66 18.46
CA SER A 92 23.30 5.52 18.18
C SER A 92 23.22 6.29 16.86
N GLU A 93 22.28 5.93 16.00
CA GLU A 93 22.12 6.52 14.67
C GLU A 93 21.61 7.96 14.77
N PRO A 94 21.93 8.87 13.84
CA PRO A 94 21.36 10.21 13.85
C PRO A 94 19.83 10.21 13.67
N LEU A 95 19.14 11.08 14.40
CA LEU A 95 17.72 11.36 14.24
C LEU A 95 17.52 12.86 13.99
N ASP A 96 16.86 13.21 12.89
CA ASP A 96 16.33 14.55 12.67
C ASP A 96 14.96 14.66 13.33
N VAL A 97 14.80 15.63 14.22
CA VAL A 97 13.51 16.04 14.78
C VAL A 97 13.13 17.36 14.15
N VAL A 98 12.11 17.33 13.30
CA VAL A 98 11.68 18.42 12.44
C VAL A 98 10.30 18.88 12.86
N GLY A 99 10.06 20.18 12.92
CA GLY A 99 8.75 20.70 13.25
C GLY A 99 8.75 22.19 13.53
N PRO A 100 7.58 22.78 13.75
CA PRO A 100 7.50 24.16 14.15
C PRO A 100 8.04 24.36 15.58
N PRO A 101 8.42 25.60 15.96
CA PRO A 101 8.90 25.95 17.30
C PRO A 101 8.16 25.28 18.45
N SER A 102 6.82 25.30 18.45
CA SER A 102 5.99 24.72 19.52
C SER A 102 6.20 23.22 19.72
N ALA A 103 6.41 22.46 18.63
CA ALA A 103 6.72 21.03 18.69
C ALA A 103 8.18 20.78 19.11
N ILE A 104 9.12 21.51 18.53
CA ILE A 104 10.55 21.34 18.79
C ILE A 104 10.88 21.60 20.26
N ASP A 105 10.33 22.66 20.85
CA ASP A 105 10.63 23.05 22.22
C ASP A 105 10.17 21.99 23.23
N GLN A 106 9.08 21.27 22.94
CA GLN A 106 8.63 20.14 23.76
C GLN A 106 9.60 18.96 23.70
N CYS A 107 10.26 18.72 22.58
CA CYS A 107 11.21 17.62 22.42
C CYS A 107 12.57 17.88 23.07
N ARG A 108 13.03 19.14 23.12
CA ARG A 108 14.39 19.49 23.60
C ARG A 108 14.70 18.98 25.00
N HIS A 109 13.71 18.98 25.88
CA HIS A 109 13.87 18.54 27.28
C HIS A 109 14.01 17.03 27.46
N TRP A 110 13.77 16.25 26.40
CA TRP A 110 13.79 14.78 26.42
C TRP A 110 15.04 14.17 25.80
N VAL A 111 15.95 15.02 25.34
CA VAL A 111 17.16 14.65 24.60
C VAL A 111 18.37 15.07 25.42
N GLY A 112 19.26 14.12 25.68
CA GLY A 112 20.53 14.37 26.35
C GLY A 112 21.51 15.18 25.49
N PRO A 113 22.53 15.82 26.10
CA PRO A 113 23.49 16.65 25.37
C PRO A 113 24.32 15.87 24.33
N ASP A 114 24.54 14.58 24.55
CA ASP A 114 25.32 13.70 23.68
C ASP A 114 24.45 12.81 22.77
N ASP A 115 23.11 12.94 22.87
CA ASP A 115 22.21 12.16 22.03
C ASP A 115 22.36 12.62 20.57
N PRO A 116 22.41 11.68 19.60
CA PRO A 116 22.60 11.99 18.19
C PRO A 116 21.29 12.51 17.56
N VAL A 117 20.74 13.58 18.10
CA VAL A 117 19.47 14.19 17.66
C VAL A 117 19.73 15.61 17.15
N ARG A 118 19.33 15.87 15.91
CA ARG A 118 19.38 17.19 15.29
C ARG A 118 17.98 17.79 15.25
N PHE A 119 17.80 18.95 15.88
CA PHE A 119 16.54 19.70 15.80
C PHE A 119 16.54 20.61 14.56
N VAL A 120 15.51 20.49 13.73
CA VAL A 120 15.30 21.32 12.53
C VAL A 120 13.97 22.05 12.68
N THR A 121 14.05 23.31 13.10
CA THR A 121 12.86 24.16 13.22
C THR A 121 12.42 24.65 11.84
N VAL A 122 11.13 24.51 11.52
CA VAL A 122 10.54 24.88 10.23
C VAL A 122 9.33 25.81 10.37
N ARG A 123 8.98 26.50 9.29
CA ARG A 123 7.78 27.34 9.13
C ARG A 123 7.19 27.15 7.74
N ALA A 124 5.92 27.53 7.57
CA ALA A 124 5.29 27.56 6.26
C ALA A 124 6.14 28.37 5.25
N GLY A 125 6.33 27.80 4.06
CA GLY A 125 7.19 28.33 3.00
C GLY A 125 8.59 27.71 2.95
N ASP A 126 9.03 27.04 4.03
CA ASP A 126 10.34 26.37 4.05
C ASP A 126 10.40 25.16 3.11
N ARG A 127 11.63 24.85 2.69
CA ARG A 127 11.96 23.61 1.98
C ARG A 127 13.20 22.98 2.59
N ILE A 128 13.13 21.69 2.86
CA ILE A 128 14.23 20.93 3.46
C ILE A 128 14.43 19.60 2.73
N ARG A 129 15.66 19.10 2.78
CA ARG A 129 16.03 17.78 2.27
C ARG A 129 16.35 16.88 3.45
N LEU A 130 15.69 15.73 3.53
CA LEU A 130 15.89 14.71 4.56
C LEU A 130 16.18 13.39 3.87
N GLY A 131 17.45 13.02 3.73
CA GLY A 131 17.85 11.87 2.92
C GLY A 131 17.30 11.95 1.49
N ASP A 132 16.46 10.99 1.13
CA ASP A 132 15.83 10.87 -0.19
C ASP A 132 14.56 11.72 -0.35
N TYR A 133 14.08 12.35 0.73
CA TYR A 133 12.87 13.16 0.73
C TYR A 133 13.14 14.65 0.49
N ASP A 134 12.43 15.23 -0.46
CA ASP A 134 12.23 16.67 -0.60
C ASP A 134 10.94 17.04 0.13
N VAL A 135 11.05 17.90 1.14
CA VAL A 135 9.92 18.27 2.00
C VAL A 135 9.66 19.75 1.83
N ARG A 136 8.44 20.08 1.40
CA ARG A 136 7.91 21.45 1.41
C ARG A 136 6.99 21.61 2.62
N VAL A 137 7.19 22.70 3.36
CA VAL A 137 6.42 23.01 4.55
C VAL A 137 5.34 24.02 4.17
N LEU A 138 4.08 23.68 4.40
CA LEU A 138 2.92 24.46 3.98
C LEU A 138 2.17 25.04 5.18
N ALA A 139 1.38 26.09 4.97
CA ALA A 139 0.56 26.67 6.04
C ALA A 139 -0.64 25.75 6.35
N ALA A 140 -0.85 25.47 7.63
CA ALA A 140 -2.08 24.86 8.12
C ALA A 140 -3.11 25.93 8.47
N ALA A 141 -4.39 25.60 8.37
CA ALA A 141 -5.50 26.41 8.87
C ALA A 141 -5.87 25.95 10.29
N HIS A 142 -4.91 26.00 11.21
CA HIS A 142 -5.02 25.56 12.60
C HIS A 142 -4.19 26.50 13.49
N GLY A 143 -4.76 27.10 14.54
CA GLY A 143 -4.13 28.25 15.19
C GLY A 143 -4.50 28.56 16.65
N ALA A 144 -3.45 28.71 17.47
CA ALA A 144 -3.29 29.59 18.64
C ALA A 144 -4.02 29.32 19.97
N ASP A 145 -5.18 28.67 20.03
CA ASP A 145 -5.91 28.60 21.33
C ASP A 145 -5.27 27.63 22.35
N ILE A 146 -4.43 26.69 21.90
CA ILE A 146 -3.69 25.74 22.77
C ILE A 146 -2.18 25.66 22.42
N GLY A 147 -1.63 26.78 21.91
CA GLY A 147 -0.19 27.05 22.02
C GLY A 147 0.73 26.58 20.91
N GLY A 148 0.37 26.77 19.63
CA GLY A 148 1.34 26.51 18.56
C GLY A 148 1.01 27.08 17.19
N ASP A 149 2.10 27.31 16.46
CA ASP A 149 2.19 27.29 15.01
C ASP A 149 1.96 25.86 14.47
N ALA A 150 1.22 25.75 13.37
CA ALA A 150 0.94 24.49 12.69
C ALA A 150 1.35 24.54 11.22
N VAL A 151 1.85 23.41 10.71
CA VAL A 151 2.30 23.25 9.33
C VAL A 151 1.84 21.91 8.75
N LEU A 152 1.74 21.86 7.42
CA LEU A 152 1.48 20.64 6.65
C LEU A 152 2.74 20.24 5.87
N TYR A 153 2.84 18.97 5.50
CA TYR A 153 4.01 18.45 4.78
C TYR A 153 3.63 17.93 3.39
N ASP A 154 4.21 18.55 2.37
CA ASP A 154 4.26 18.02 1.01
C ASP A 154 5.60 17.29 0.86
N LEU A 155 5.53 15.97 0.77
CA LEU A 155 6.66 15.06 0.82
C LEU A 155 6.83 14.39 -0.54
N ALA A 156 7.96 14.63 -1.19
CA ALA A 156 8.30 14.00 -2.46
C ALA A 156 9.56 13.13 -2.32
N SER A 157 9.56 11.96 -2.94
CA SER A 157 10.76 11.15 -3.18
C SER A 157 10.77 10.65 -4.62
N VAL A 158 11.80 9.89 -5.00
CA VAL A 158 11.82 9.19 -6.30
C VAL A 158 10.62 8.23 -6.43
N GLY A 159 10.13 7.72 -5.30
CA GLY A 159 9.05 6.76 -5.22
C GLY A 159 7.68 7.38 -4.96
N GLY A 160 7.42 8.63 -5.36
CA GLY A 160 6.11 9.27 -5.30
C GLY A 160 6.04 10.53 -4.43
N ARG A 161 4.87 11.16 -4.44
CA ARG A 161 4.60 12.42 -3.76
C ARG A 161 3.30 12.34 -2.97
N ILE A 162 3.36 12.69 -1.69
CA ILE A 162 2.18 12.73 -0.81
C ILE A 162 1.98 14.12 -0.21
N LEU A 163 0.73 14.41 0.15
CA LEU A 163 0.40 15.53 1.00
C LEU A 163 -0.11 14.99 2.34
N TRP A 164 0.60 15.30 3.42
CA TRP A 164 0.19 15.06 4.80
C TRP A 164 -0.43 16.34 5.36
N ALA A 165 -1.76 16.42 5.26
CA ALA A 165 -2.58 17.56 5.67
C ALA A 165 -3.52 17.16 6.82
N THR A 166 -2.91 16.82 7.98
CA THR A 166 -3.66 16.55 9.22
C THR A 166 -3.83 17.83 10.05
N ASP A 167 -4.85 17.87 10.90
CA ASP A 167 -5.10 18.95 11.86
C ASP A 167 -5.08 20.34 11.21
N THR A 168 -6.04 20.53 10.29
CA THR A 168 -6.19 21.75 9.51
C THR A 168 -7.63 21.89 9.06
N GLY A 169 -8.17 23.09 9.14
CA GLY A 169 -9.41 23.41 8.48
C GLY A 169 -9.24 23.57 6.96
N PRO A 170 -10.27 24.12 6.28
CA PRO A 170 -10.21 24.46 4.87
C PRO A 170 -8.92 25.21 4.52
N LEU A 171 -8.19 24.69 3.53
CA LEU A 171 -6.87 25.19 3.19
C LEU A 171 -6.92 26.66 2.75
N SER A 172 -5.91 27.43 3.18
CA SER A 172 -5.75 28.84 2.80
C SER A 172 -5.47 28.98 1.30
N GLU A 173 -5.71 30.18 0.74
CA GLU A 173 -5.36 30.47 -0.65
C GLU A 173 -3.86 30.31 -0.93
N GLU A 174 -3.01 30.60 0.07
CA GLU A 174 -1.56 30.40 -0.02
C GLU A 174 -1.21 28.91 -0.17
N THR A 175 -1.82 28.05 0.64
CA THR A 175 -1.60 26.60 0.58
C THR A 175 -2.14 26.03 -0.73
N ASP A 176 -3.33 26.43 -1.16
CA ASP A 176 -3.89 26.05 -2.46
C ASP A 176 -2.96 26.40 -3.62
N ALA A 177 -2.43 27.63 -3.64
CA ALA A 177 -1.51 28.07 -4.67
C ALA A 177 -0.18 27.29 -4.62
N ALA A 178 0.27 26.92 -3.42
CA ALA A 178 1.50 26.16 -3.23
C ALA A 178 1.40 24.72 -3.72
N VAL A 179 0.21 24.11 -3.66
CA VAL A 179 -0.04 22.72 -4.08
C VAL A 179 -0.62 22.57 -5.48
N ALA A 180 -0.98 23.69 -6.14
CA ALA A 180 -1.54 23.68 -7.48
C ALA A 180 -0.66 22.90 -8.47
N GLY A 181 -1.30 21.98 -9.22
CA GLY A 181 -0.66 21.12 -10.21
C GLY A 181 0.28 20.06 -9.63
N ALA A 182 0.27 19.83 -8.31
CA ALA A 182 1.19 18.89 -7.69
C ALA A 182 0.96 17.43 -8.09
N GLY A 183 -0.28 17.05 -8.43
CA GLY A 183 -0.66 15.69 -8.80
C GLY A 183 -0.20 14.64 -7.79
N TYR A 184 -0.63 14.76 -6.53
CA TYR A 184 -0.21 13.83 -5.47
C TYR A 184 -0.63 12.39 -5.77
N ASP A 185 0.22 11.43 -5.44
CA ASP A 185 -0.15 10.01 -5.48
C ASP A 185 -1.12 9.67 -4.35
N ALA A 186 -0.92 10.25 -3.16
CA ALA A 186 -1.85 10.16 -2.05
C ALA A 186 -2.00 11.49 -1.31
N LEU A 187 -3.23 11.77 -0.89
CA LEU A 187 -3.61 12.87 -0.04
C LEU A 187 -4.13 12.31 1.29
N PHE A 188 -3.47 12.64 2.38
CA PHE A 188 -3.98 12.41 3.73
C PHE A 188 -4.55 13.73 4.24
N LEU A 189 -5.87 13.83 4.30
CA LEU A 189 -6.59 15.04 4.70
C LEU A 189 -7.38 14.74 5.97
N GLU A 190 -7.31 15.61 6.97
CA GLU A 190 -8.11 15.45 8.17
C GLU A 190 -9.62 15.54 7.88
N GLU A 191 -10.40 14.78 8.64
CA GLU A 191 -11.86 14.87 8.64
C GLU A 191 -12.35 14.66 10.08
N THR A 192 -12.12 15.67 10.90
CA THR A 192 -12.25 15.52 12.36
C THR A 192 -13.69 15.42 12.81
N PHE A 193 -14.56 16.31 12.35
CA PHE A 193 -15.86 16.54 12.97
C PHE A 193 -17.04 15.84 12.30
N GLY A 194 -16.84 15.11 11.22
CA GLY A 194 -17.88 14.25 10.67
C GLY A 194 -19.15 15.01 10.34
N THR A 195 -20.23 14.70 11.08
CA THR A 195 -21.55 15.35 10.91
C THR A 195 -21.77 16.57 11.81
N TYR A 196 -20.85 16.85 12.73
CA TYR A 196 -20.90 18.04 13.58
C TYR A 196 -20.34 19.23 12.82
N THR A 197 -21.14 20.28 12.62
CA THR A 197 -20.81 21.44 11.75
C THR A 197 -20.65 22.75 12.52
N GLU A 198 -20.85 22.74 13.84
CA GLU A 198 -20.75 23.93 14.71
C GLU A 198 -19.40 23.98 15.46
N HIS A 199 -18.30 23.63 14.79
CA HIS A 199 -16.96 23.50 15.39
C HIS A 199 -15.98 24.63 15.03
N GLY A 200 -16.34 25.52 14.11
CA GLY A 200 -15.46 26.59 13.63
C GLY A 200 -14.85 26.26 12.27
N THR A 201 -13.61 26.70 12.05
CA THR A 201 -12.91 26.56 10.75
C THR A 201 -11.49 26.01 10.91
N GLU A 202 -11.14 25.47 12.08
CA GLU A 202 -9.79 24.93 12.35
C GLU A 202 -9.66 23.44 12.00
N HIS A 203 -10.79 22.80 11.69
CA HIS A 203 -10.87 21.41 11.29
C HIS A 203 -11.93 21.22 10.19
N HIS A 204 -11.98 20.04 9.59
CA HIS A 204 -13.01 19.67 8.62
C HIS A 204 -14.18 18.92 9.28
N ASP A 205 -15.38 19.25 8.81
CA ASP A 205 -16.53 18.34 8.80
C ASP A 205 -16.70 17.75 7.39
N LEU A 206 -17.61 16.80 7.20
CA LEU A 206 -17.83 16.13 5.91
C LEU A 206 -18.12 17.10 4.75
N PRO A 207 -19.00 18.13 4.90
CA PRO A 207 -19.17 19.15 3.87
C PRO A 207 -17.88 19.93 3.54
N ALA A 208 -17.16 20.40 4.54
CA ALA A 208 -15.93 21.18 4.35
C ALA A 208 -14.80 20.33 3.74
N PHE A 209 -14.71 19.06 4.14
CA PHE A 209 -13.79 18.07 3.56
C PHE A 209 -14.03 17.92 2.07
N ALA A 210 -15.29 17.64 1.67
CA ALA A 210 -15.67 17.47 0.28
C ALA A 210 -15.36 18.73 -0.55
N ALA A 211 -15.63 19.92 0.00
CA ALA A 211 -15.30 21.19 -0.66
C ALA A 211 -13.79 21.39 -0.83
N THR A 212 -12.98 20.98 0.15
CA THR A 212 -11.51 21.05 0.08
C THR A 212 -10.97 20.09 -0.97
N VAL A 213 -11.46 18.85 -1.03
CA VAL A 213 -11.09 17.88 -2.08
C VAL A 213 -11.46 18.41 -3.47
N ALA A 214 -12.63 19.03 -3.62
CA ALA A 214 -13.04 19.63 -4.89
C ALA A 214 -12.09 20.77 -5.34
N ARG A 215 -11.72 21.68 -4.43
CA ARG A 215 -10.73 22.74 -4.71
C ARG A 215 -9.38 22.18 -5.13
N LEU A 216 -8.91 21.14 -4.45
CA LEU A 216 -7.64 20.49 -4.77
C LEU A 216 -7.69 19.78 -6.14
N ARG A 217 -8.85 19.27 -6.56
CA ARG A 217 -9.04 18.77 -7.92
C ARG A 217 -9.04 19.89 -8.95
N ASP A 218 -9.73 21.00 -8.67
CA ASP A 218 -9.81 22.14 -9.58
C ASP A 218 -8.42 22.75 -9.87
N CYS A 219 -7.52 22.76 -8.88
CA CYS A 219 -6.15 23.25 -9.06
C CYS A 219 -5.15 22.17 -9.53
N GLY A 220 -5.59 20.92 -9.75
CA GLY A 220 -4.74 19.82 -10.21
C GLY A 220 -3.79 19.25 -9.15
N ALA A 221 -4.00 19.55 -7.87
CA ALA A 221 -3.28 18.93 -6.77
C ALA A 221 -3.75 17.48 -6.55
N VAL A 222 -5.05 17.22 -6.71
CA VAL A 222 -5.69 15.90 -6.69
C VAL A 222 -6.12 15.54 -8.11
N THR A 223 -5.84 14.30 -8.52
CA THR A 223 -6.18 13.75 -9.84
C THR A 223 -7.05 12.50 -9.69
N ASP A 224 -7.49 11.93 -10.80
CA ASP A 224 -8.27 10.68 -10.78
C ASP A 224 -7.47 9.47 -10.28
N THR A 225 -6.14 9.57 -10.26
CA THR A 225 -5.22 8.53 -9.75
C THR A 225 -4.77 8.78 -8.31
N THR A 226 -5.14 9.91 -7.71
CA THR A 226 -4.77 10.24 -6.33
C THR A 226 -5.62 9.45 -5.35
N ASP A 227 -4.98 8.72 -4.43
CA ASP A 227 -5.68 8.09 -3.30
C ASP A 227 -5.98 9.15 -2.23
N VAL A 228 -7.24 9.53 -2.07
CA VAL A 228 -7.68 10.53 -1.09
C VAL A 228 -8.17 9.82 0.18
N ILE A 229 -7.42 10.01 1.26
CA ILE A 229 -7.55 9.26 2.51
C ILE A 229 -7.90 10.23 3.64
N ALA A 230 -9.09 10.08 4.20
CA ALA A 230 -9.52 10.82 5.37
C ALA A 230 -8.84 10.25 6.63
N VAL A 231 -8.19 11.11 7.40
CA VAL A 231 -7.51 10.80 8.67
C VAL A 231 -8.00 11.72 9.78
N HIS A 232 -7.47 11.59 11.00
CA HIS A 232 -7.87 12.39 12.16
C HIS A 232 -9.36 12.27 12.52
N LEU A 233 -9.94 11.08 12.35
CA LEU A 233 -11.38 10.83 12.45
C LEU A 233 -11.84 10.75 13.93
N SER A 234 -12.75 11.63 14.35
CA SER A 234 -13.33 11.58 15.71
C SER A 234 -14.62 10.78 15.79
N HIS A 235 -15.12 10.57 17.01
CA HIS A 235 -16.45 10.01 17.27
C HIS A 235 -17.66 10.80 16.73
N HIS A 236 -17.45 12.00 16.19
CA HIS A 236 -18.49 12.77 15.49
C HIS A 236 -18.78 12.23 14.08
N ASN A 237 -17.91 11.34 13.60
CA ASN A 237 -18.13 10.60 12.37
C ASN A 237 -19.21 9.53 12.50
N PRO A 238 -19.96 9.26 11.42
CA PRO A 238 -20.94 8.18 11.39
C PRO A 238 -20.24 6.82 11.45
N SER A 239 -21.03 5.74 11.44
CA SER A 239 -20.46 4.39 11.43
C SER A 239 -19.52 4.20 10.22
N GLU A 240 -18.50 3.36 10.32
CA GLU A 240 -17.51 3.21 9.24
C GLU A 240 -18.11 2.88 7.86
N PRO A 241 -19.16 2.04 7.72
CA PRO A 241 -19.83 1.84 6.44
C PRO A 241 -20.50 3.10 5.88
N GLU A 242 -21.12 3.91 6.73
CA GLU A 242 -21.74 5.19 6.34
C GLU A 242 -20.68 6.22 5.98
N LEU A 243 -19.62 6.33 6.79
CA LEU A 243 -18.48 7.21 6.52
C LEU A 243 -17.84 6.88 5.17
N THR A 244 -17.63 5.58 4.90
CA THR A 244 -17.10 5.12 3.61
C THR A 244 -18.00 5.54 2.46
N ALA A 245 -19.33 5.40 2.60
CA ALA A 245 -20.28 5.82 1.57
C ALA A 245 -20.23 7.33 1.33
N VAL A 246 -20.26 8.15 2.39
CA VAL A 246 -20.24 9.62 2.26
C VAL A 246 -18.92 10.11 1.66
N LEU A 247 -17.78 9.59 2.10
CA LEU A 247 -16.48 9.98 1.54
C LEU A 247 -16.35 9.60 0.05
N SER A 248 -16.96 8.49 -0.36
CA SER A 248 -16.91 8.03 -1.75
C SER A 248 -17.57 8.99 -2.74
N ASP A 249 -18.55 9.80 -2.31
CA ASP A 249 -19.17 10.85 -3.14
C ASP A 249 -18.15 11.92 -3.55
N SER A 250 -17.12 12.12 -2.72
CA SER A 250 -15.98 12.99 -3.00
C SER A 250 -14.77 12.23 -3.54
N GLY A 251 -14.90 10.95 -3.90
CA GLY A 251 -13.79 10.10 -4.34
C GLY A 251 -12.71 9.90 -3.28
N ALA A 252 -13.10 9.88 -2.01
CA ALA A 252 -12.24 9.66 -0.86
C ALA A 252 -12.66 8.40 -0.08
N ARG A 253 -11.82 7.97 0.86
CA ARG A 253 -12.08 6.83 1.75
C ARG A 253 -11.52 7.09 3.15
N PRO A 254 -12.04 6.45 4.22
CA PRO A 254 -11.41 6.54 5.52
C PRO A 254 -10.12 5.72 5.54
N GLY A 255 -9.05 6.27 6.10
CA GLY A 255 -7.84 5.49 6.44
C GLY A 255 -8.14 4.46 7.51
N ARG A 256 -7.24 3.50 7.73
CA ARG A 256 -7.35 2.53 8.85
C ARG A 256 -6.00 2.36 9.54
N ASP A 257 -6.03 2.23 10.86
CA ASP A 257 -4.86 1.85 11.64
C ASP A 257 -4.30 0.50 11.14
N GLY A 258 -2.99 0.45 10.89
CA GLY A 258 -2.30 -0.72 10.36
C GLY A 258 -2.36 -0.86 8.83
N GLU A 259 -3.07 0.04 8.14
CA GLU A 259 -3.11 0.07 6.69
C GLU A 259 -1.77 0.52 6.10
N VAL A 260 -1.33 -0.17 5.05
CA VAL A 260 -0.15 0.18 4.28
C VAL A 260 -0.57 0.74 2.93
N VAL A 261 -0.36 2.04 2.74
CA VAL A 261 -0.57 2.77 1.48
C VAL A 261 0.73 2.77 0.71
N ARG A 262 0.70 2.42 -0.58
CA ARG A 262 1.88 2.45 -1.45
C ARG A 262 1.66 3.46 -2.56
N VAL A 263 2.56 4.42 -2.64
CA VAL A 263 2.55 5.51 -3.62
C VAL A 263 3.78 5.44 -4.51
N GLY A 264 3.71 6.04 -5.70
CA GLY A 264 4.74 5.93 -6.73
C GLY A 264 4.96 4.51 -7.27
N ALA A 265 4.12 3.55 -6.89
CA ALA A 265 4.00 2.25 -7.56
C ALA A 265 3.27 2.35 -8.91
N ALA A 266 2.71 3.52 -9.23
CA ALA A 266 2.12 3.84 -10.53
C ALA A 266 3.12 4.53 -11.49
N GLY A 267 4.43 4.36 -11.26
CA GLY A 267 5.49 4.86 -12.14
C GLY A 267 6.34 3.73 -12.71
N ASP A 268 6.08 3.35 -13.97
CA ASP A 268 7.02 2.80 -14.96
C ASP A 268 7.99 1.64 -14.56
N GLY A 269 7.69 0.91 -13.49
CA GLY A 269 8.34 -0.35 -13.14
C GLY A 269 7.42 -1.53 -13.39
N ALA A 270 7.90 -2.56 -14.10
CA ALA A 270 7.22 -3.84 -14.22
C ALA A 270 6.97 -4.48 -12.84
N THR A 271 5.75 -4.39 -12.34
CA THR A 271 5.32 -5.11 -11.12
C THR A 271 5.07 -6.57 -11.45
N ARG A 272 5.75 -7.48 -10.74
CA ARG A 272 5.61 -8.92 -10.86
C ARG A 272 4.74 -9.45 -9.74
N THR A 273 3.57 -9.96 -10.09
CA THR A 273 2.64 -10.55 -9.12
C THR A 273 2.43 -12.03 -9.39
N LEU A 274 2.62 -12.86 -8.37
CA LEU A 274 2.29 -14.28 -8.41
C LEU A 274 1.00 -14.56 -7.62
N VAL A 275 -0.01 -15.11 -8.29
CA VAL A 275 -1.28 -15.53 -7.69
C VAL A 275 -1.35 -17.06 -7.60
N LEU A 276 -1.22 -17.57 -6.38
CA LEU A 276 -1.26 -18.99 -6.04
C LEU A 276 -2.64 -19.41 -5.53
N GLY A 277 -2.97 -20.69 -5.62
CA GLY A 277 -4.09 -21.26 -4.88
C GLY A 277 -4.63 -22.56 -5.44
N GLY A 278 -5.51 -23.17 -4.65
CA GLY A 278 -6.15 -24.44 -5.01
C GLY A 278 -7.05 -24.35 -6.25
N ALA A 279 -7.61 -25.49 -6.65
CA ALA A 279 -8.65 -25.51 -7.67
C ALA A 279 -9.88 -24.73 -7.19
N ARG A 280 -10.47 -23.90 -8.06
CA ARG A 280 -11.66 -23.08 -7.78
C ARG A 280 -11.52 -22.12 -6.59
N SER A 281 -10.30 -21.70 -6.24
CA SER A 281 -10.05 -20.73 -5.16
C SER A 281 -10.31 -19.27 -5.52
N GLY A 282 -10.60 -18.96 -6.79
CA GLY A 282 -10.77 -17.60 -7.29
C GLY A 282 -9.52 -16.98 -7.93
N LYS A 283 -8.41 -17.72 -8.04
CA LYS A 283 -7.12 -17.19 -8.53
C LYS A 283 -7.14 -16.51 -9.89
N SER A 284 -7.77 -17.09 -10.91
CA SER A 284 -7.83 -16.43 -12.22
C SER A 284 -8.68 -15.16 -12.19
N ALA A 285 -9.79 -15.16 -11.45
CA ALA A 285 -10.63 -13.96 -11.33
C ALA A 285 -9.92 -12.83 -10.57
N HIS A 286 -9.14 -13.18 -9.53
CA HIS A 286 -8.33 -12.20 -8.82
C HIS A 286 -7.21 -11.65 -9.70
N ALA A 287 -6.50 -12.51 -10.44
CA ALA A 287 -5.46 -12.10 -11.38
C ALA A 287 -6.02 -11.20 -12.50
N GLU A 288 -7.22 -11.53 -13.03
CA GLU A 288 -7.94 -10.68 -13.99
C GLU A 288 -8.26 -9.30 -13.39
N ALA A 289 -8.71 -9.24 -12.13
CA ALA A 289 -9.05 -7.98 -11.45
C ALA A 289 -7.83 -7.08 -11.20
N LEU A 290 -6.64 -7.65 -10.97
CA LEU A 290 -5.40 -6.88 -10.79
C LEU A 290 -5.01 -6.08 -12.04
N LEU A 291 -5.43 -6.53 -13.22
CA LEU A 291 -5.13 -5.88 -14.49
C LEU A 291 -6.35 -5.18 -15.10
N ALA A 292 -7.45 -5.05 -14.36
CA ALA A 292 -8.69 -4.48 -14.90
C ALA A 292 -8.56 -2.99 -15.28
N GLY A 293 -7.62 -2.27 -14.67
CA GLY A 293 -7.30 -0.88 -14.99
C GLY A 293 -6.35 -0.69 -16.18
N GLU A 294 -5.74 -1.77 -16.69
CA GLU A 294 -4.79 -1.69 -17.80
C GLU A 294 -5.49 -1.52 -19.14
N SER A 295 -5.02 -0.55 -19.94
CA SER A 295 -5.60 -0.24 -21.24
C SER A 295 -5.41 -1.36 -22.28
N THR A 296 -4.29 -2.09 -22.20
CA THR A 296 -3.94 -3.22 -23.07
C THR A 296 -3.29 -4.33 -22.27
N VAL A 297 -3.81 -5.55 -22.38
CA VAL A 297 -3.28 -6.73 -21.69
C VAL A 297 -3.06 -7.87 -22.68
N THR A 298 -1.90 -8.53 -22.59
CA THR A 298 -1.61 -9.78 -23.30
C THR A 298 -1.82 -10.97 -22.37
N TYR A 299 -2.86 -11.75 -22.63
CA TYR A 299 -3.16 -12.99 -21.92
C TYR A 299 -2.39 -14.15 -22.54
N LEU A 300 -1.41 -14.69 -21.83
CA LEU A 300 -0.65 -15.88 -22.22
C LEU A 300 -1.35 -17.14 -21.71
N ALA A 301 -2.00 -17.86 -22.62
CA ALA A 301 -2.70 -19.10 -22.34
C ALA A 301 -1.79 -20.31 -22.62
N THR A 302 -1.28 -20.95 -21.57
CA THR A 302 -0.31 -22.05 -21.70
C THR A 302 -0.94 -23.43 -21.73
N GLY A 303 -2.25 -23.52 -21.49
CA GLY A 303 -3.00 -24.79 -21.50
C GLY A 303 -3.39 -25.31 -22.88
N GLY A 304 -3.33 -24.47 -23.92
CA GLY A 304 -3.73 -24.80 -25.28
C GLY A 304 -5.17 -25.32 -25.44
N VAL A 305 -5.50 -25.76 -26.66
CA VAL A 305 -6.76 -26.47 -26.96
C VAL A 305 -6.55 -27.97 -26.71
N ARG A 306 -7.34 -28.55 -25.81
CA ARG A 306 -7.45 -30.01 -25.67
C ARG A 306 -8.60 -30.53 -26.53
N GLU A 307 -8.27 -31.15 -27.66
CA GLU A 307 -9.29 -31.77 -28.53
C GLU A 307 -10.04 -32.87 -27.78
N GLY A 308 -11.38 -32.81 -27.80
CA GLY A 308 -12.24 -33.86 -27.24
C GLY A 308 -12.58 -33.75 -25.75
N ASP A 309 -12.26 -32.64 -25.07
CA ASP A 309 -12.65 -32.38 -23.66
C ASP A 309 -13.71 -31.26 -23.56
N PRO A 310 -15.01 -31.59 -23.46
CA PRO A 310 -16.09 -30.61 -23.35
C PRO A 310 -16.03 -29.77 -22.07
N GLU A 311 -15.50 -30.31 -20.97
CA GLU A 311 -15.37 -29.57 -19.72
C GLU A 311 -14.27 -28.51 -19.83
N TRP A 312 -13.16 -28.86 -20.48
CA TRP A 312 -12.09 -27.91 -20.81
C TRP A 312 -12.59 -26.80 -21.74
N ALA A 313 -13.34 -27.17 -22.78
CA ALA A 313 -13.91 -26.21 -23.73
C ALA A 313 -14.84 -25.20 -23.06
N GLU A 314 -15.72 -25.66 -22.16
CA GLU A 314 -16.62 -24.77 -21.40
C GLU A 314 -15.85 -23.87 -20.44
N ARG A 315 -14.80 -24.38 -19.80
CA ARG A 315 -13.92 -23.60 -18.93
C ARG A 315 -13.22 -22.48 -19.70
N VAL A 316 -12.66 -22.78 -20.87
CA VAL A 316 -12.05 -21.79 -21.77
C VAL A 316 -13.08 -20.74 -22.19
N ARG A 317 -14.31 -21.15 -22.53
CA ARG A 317 -15.40 -20.23 -22.90
C ARG A 317 -15.72 -19.26 -21.77
N LEU A 318 -15.90 -19.75 -20.54
CA LEU A 318 -16.17 -18.92 -19.37
C LEU A 318 -15.02 -17.96 -19.05
N HIS A 319 -13.78 -18.42 -19.22
CA HIS A 319 -12.59 -17.57 -19.03
C HIS A 319 -12.51 -16.46 -20.07
N ARG A 320 -12.79 -16.75 -21.35
CA ARG A 320 -12.83 -15.73 -22.41
C ARG A 320 -13.96 -14.72 -22.18
N ALA A 321 -15.15 -15.17 -21.76
CA ALA A 321 -16.31 -14.30 -21.56
C ALA A 321 -16.19 -13.29 -20.41
N ARG A 322 -15.26 -13.48 -19.46
CA ARG A 322 -15.03 -12.55 -18.34
C ARG A 322 -14.08 -11.40 -18.69
N ARG A 323 -13.33 -11.50 -19.77
CA ARG A 323 -12.27 -10.54 -20.10
C ARG A 323 -12.81 -9.42 -20.99
N PRO A 324 -12.28 -8.19 -20.87
CA PRO A 324 -12.56 -7.12 -21.82
C PRO A 324 -12.14 -7.51 -23.25
N ASP A 325 -12.87 -7.01 -24.26
CA ASP A 325 -12.54 -7.21 -25.67
C ASP A 325 -11.18 -6.59 -26.07
N SER A 326 -10.65 -5.66 -25.26
CA SER A 326 -9.33 -5.05 -25.45
C SER A 326 -8.17 -6.01 -25.13
N TRP A 327 -8.43 -7.14 -24.47
CA TRP A 327 -7.39 -8.10 -24.10
C TRP A 327 -7.04 -9.01 -25.27
N ARG A 328 -5.75 -9.08 -25.61
CA ARG A 328 -5.24 -10.00 -26.62
C ARG A 328 -4.90 -11.33 -25.97
N THR A 329 -5.44 -12.44 -26.46
CA THR A 329 -5.01 -13.78 -26.03
C THR A 329 -3.96 -14.34 -26.99
N VAL A 330 -2.86 -14.84 -26.45
CA VAL A 330 -1.81 -15.58 -27.16
C VAL A 330 -1.72 -16.98 -26.55
N GLU A 331 -1.97 -18.00 -27.36
CA GLU A 331 -1.78 -19.39 -26.95
C GLU A 331 -0.33 -19.79 -27.25
N THR A 332 0.48 -19.97 -26.22
CA THR A 332 1.92 -20.25 -26.37
C THR A 332 2.46 -21.02 -25.18
N THR A 333 3.47 -21.85 -25.43
CA THR A 333 4.32 -22.46 -24.40
C THR A 333 5.70 -21.81 -24.33
N ASP A 334 6.02 -20.94 -25.29
CA ASP A 334 7.21 -20.08 -25.30
C ASP A 334 6.92 -18.77 -24.56
N VAL A 335 6.82 -18.89 -23.23
CA VAL A 335 6.46 -17.76 -22.36
C VAL A 335 7.64 -16.80 -22.19
N ALA A 336 8.88 -17.29 -22.28
CA ALA A 336 10.05 -16.49 -22.01
C ALA A 336 10.27 -15.40 -23.07
N GLU A 337 10.03 -15.68 -24.35
CA GLU A 337 10.10 -14.67 -25.42
C GLU A 337 9.03 -13.57 -25.25
N GLU A 338 7.79 -13.96 -24.94
CA GLU A 338 6.68 -13.01 -24.73
C GLU A 338 6.94 -12.08 -23.54
N LEU A 339 7.50 -12.61 -22.43
CA LEU A 339 7.86 -11.80 -21.26
C LEU A 339 8.96 -10.78 -21.58
N ARG A 340 10.00 -11.19 -22.31
CA ARG A 340 11.14 -10.31 -22.63
C ARG A 340 10.79 -9.19 -23.60
N SER A 341 9.79 -9.41 -24.46
CA SER A 341 9.41 -8.47 -25.53
C SER A 341 8.11 -7.72 -25.23
N ALA A 342 7.57 -7.88 -24.02
CA ALA A 342 6.25 -7.38 -23.67
C ALA A 342 6.13 -5.85 -23.80
N PRO A 343 5.26 -5.34 -24.68
CA PRO A 343 5.05 -3.90 -24.81
C PRO A 343 4.06 -3.34 -23.77
N HIS A 344 3.23 -4.20 -23.19
CA HIS A 344 2.12 -3.89 -22.29
C HIS A 344 1.98 -4.99 -21.23
N ALA A 345 1.07 -4.81 -20.27
CA ALA A 345 0.87 -5.76 -19.19
C ALA A 345 0.56 -7.19 -19.69
N LEU A 346 1.05 -8.22 -18.99
CA LEU A 346 0.74 -9.61 -19.30
C LEU A 346 0.07 -10.37 -18.15
N LEU A 347 -0.76 -11.33 -18.53
CA LEU A 347 -1.33 -12.30 -17.62
C LEU A 347 -1.03 -13.72 -18.10
N LEU A 348 -0.26 -14.47 -17.31
CA LEU A 348 0.12 -15.85 -17.57
C LEU A 348 -0.81 -16.82 -16.83
N ASP A 349 -1.66 -17.57 -17.57
CA ASP A 349 -2.56 -18.59 -17.00
C ASP A 349 -2.35 -19.95 -17.72
N CYS A 350 -1.69 -20.94 -17.11
CA CYS A 350 -0.98 -20.87 -15.82
C CYS A 350 0.41 -21.53 -15.85
N LEU A 351 1.22 -21.26 -14.83
CA LEU A 351 2.53 -21.91 -14.64
C LEU A 351 2.42 -23.44 -14.57
N GLY A 352 1.30 -23.97 -14.06
CA GLY A 352 1.06 -25.42 -14.00
C GLY A 352 0.91 -26.07 -15.39
N THR A 353 0.17 -25.43 -16.31
CA THR A 353 0.04 -25.93 -17.68
C THR A 353 1.30 -25.70 -18.51
N TRP A 354 2.02 -24.60 -18.25
CA TRP A 354 3.36 -24.39 -18.83
C TRP A 354 4.32 -25.51 -18.44
N LEU A 355 4.40 -25.86 -17.15
CA LEU A 355 5.27 -26.93 -16.67
C LEU A 355 4.88 -28.29 -17.26
N THR A 356 3.59 -28.56 -17.41
CA THR A 356 3.08 -29.76 -18.09
C THR A 356 3.66 -29.85 -19.51
N ALA A 357 3.61 -28.76 -20.27
CA ALA A 357 4.14 -28.72 -21.63
C ALA A 357 5.67 -28.91 -21.70
N ARG A 358 6.43 -28.37 -20.72
CA ARG A 358 7.89 -28.62 -20.65
C ARG A 358 8.20 -30.06 -20.28
N MET A 359 7.43 -30.66 -19.37
CA MET A 359 7.59 -32.07 -19.01
C MET A 359 7.25 -33.02 -20.18
N ASP A 360 6.22 -32.70 -20.97
CA ASP A 360 5.88 -33.40 -22.21
C ASP A 360 7.01 -33.32 -23.23
N LEU A 361 7.54 -32.11 -23.46
CA LEU A 361 8.61 -31.85 -24.42
C LEU A 361 9.87 -32.67 -24.12
N HIS A 362 10.27 -32.73 -22.85
CA HIS A 362 11.47 -33.45 -22.41
C HIS A 362 11.20 -34.90 -22.00
N GLN A 363 9.96 -35.38 -22.12
CA GLN A 363 9.52 -36.75 -21.85
C GLN A 363 9.87 -37.25 -20.43
N VAL A 364 9.77 -36.38 -19.42
CA VAL A 364 10.25 -36.66 -18.05
C VAL A 364 9.19 -37.22 -17.09
N TRP A 365 7.97 -37.51 -17.53
CA TRP A 365 6.87 -37.90 -16.64
C TRP A 365 7.17 -39.13 -15.77
N ASP A 366 8.01 -40.04 -16.26
CA ASP A 366 8.45 -41.24 -15.54
C ASP A 366 9.88 -41.10 -14.96
N GLY A 367 10.42 -39.88 -14.93
CA GLY A 367 11.81 -39.56 -14.60
C GLY A 367 12.75 -39.63 -15.82
N GLY A 368 14.06 -39.58 -15.57
CA GLY A 368 15.10 -39.75 -16.60
C GLY A 368 15.98 -38.52 -16.84
N ASP A 369 16.84 -38.62 -17.86
CA ASP A 369 17.92 -37.68 -18.16
C ASP A 369 17.45 -36.28 -18.61
N GLY A 370 16.16 -36.11 -18.92
CA GLY A 370 15.56 -34.83 -19.34
C GLY A 370 15.25 -33.84 -18.21
N LEU A 371 15.42 -34.22 -16.94
CA LEU A 371 15.12 -33.35 -15.78
C LEU A 371 15.99 -32.09 -15.74
N ASP A 372 17.25 -32.21 -16.18
CA ASP A 372 18.15 -31.06 -16.28
C ASP A 372 17.65 -30.05 -17.32
N ALA A 373 17.03 -30.53 -18.41
CA ALA A 373 16.44 -29.66 -19.42
C ALA A 373 15.19 -28.93 -18.91
N VAL A 374 14.32 -29.61 -18.14
CA VAL A 374 13.20 -28.94 -17.46
C VAL A 374 13.70 -27.90 -16.46
N SER A 375 14.79 -28.19 -15.73
CA SER A 375 15.39 -27.23 -14.80
C SER A 375 15.93 -26.00 -15.53
N ALA A 376 16.59 -26.18 -16.68
CA ALA A 376 17.05 -25.10 -17.54
C ALA A 376 15.88 -24.24 -18.08
N ASP A 377 14.74 -24.85 -18.39
CA ASP A 377 13.55 -24.10 -18.81
C ASP A 377 12.98 -23.24 -17.67
N ILE A 378 13.01 -23.74 -16.44
CA ILE A 378 12.61 -22.97 -15.25
C ILE A 378 13.60 -21.81 -15.04
N ASP A 379 14.91 -22.05 -15.21
CA ASP A 379 15.91 -20.99 -15.15
C ASP A 379 15.63 -19.87 -16.16
N GLU A 380 15.32 -20.26 -17.41
CA GLU A 380 14.99 -19.31 -18.46
C GLU A 380 13.73 -18.51 -18.13
N LEU A 381 12.66 -19.18 -17.70
CA LEU A 381 11.40 -18.51 -17.35
C LEU A 381 11.59 -17.54 -16.19
N VAL A 382 12.34 -17.91 -15.15
CA VAL A 382 12.63 -17.04 -14.01
C VAL A 382 13.44 -15.82 -14.46
N SER A 383 14.43 -16.01 -15.33
CA SER A 383 15.21 -14.90 -15.89
C SER A 383 14.34 -13.97 -16.75
N ALA A 384 13.47 -14.52 -17.59
CA ALA A 384 12.55 -13.74 -18.41
C ALA A 384 11.50 -12.99 -17.56
N TRP A 385 11.00 -13.60 -16.49
CA TRP A 385 10.12 -12.98 -15.52
C TRP A 385 10.77 -11.76 -14.86
N GLN A 386 12.01 -11.92 -14.38
CA GLN A 386 12.79 -10.81 -13.80
C GLN A 386 13.07 -9.68 -14.79
N ALA A 387 13.31 -10.03 -16.06
CA ALA A 387 13.63 -9.09 -17.13
C ALA A 387 12.40 -8.46 -17.81
N CYS A 388 11.18 -8.87 -17.43
CA CYS A 388 9.95 -8.38 -18.03
C CYS A 388 9.85 -6.85 -17.83
N PRO A 389 9.71 -6.05 -18.91
CA PRO A 389 9.69 -4.58 -18.82
C PRO A 389 8.30 -4.00 -18.53
N ALA A 390 7.26 -4.84 -18.53
CA ALA A 390 5.87 -4.45 -18.29
C ALA A 390 5.27 -5.18 -17.07
N PRO A 391 4.19 -4.65 -16.47
CA PRO A 391 3.47 -5.35 -15.39
C PRO A 391 3.10 -6.77 -15.78
N VAL A 392 3.33 -7.74 -14.89
CA VAL A 392 3.08 -9.14 -15.18
C VAL A 392 2.45 -9.86 -14.01
N VAL A 393 1.36 -10.58 -14.28
CA VAL A 393 0.66 -11.42 -13.31
C VAL A 393 0.71 -12.87 -13.75
N ALA A 394 1.21 -13.77 -12.89
CA ALA A 394 1.19 -15.21 -13.13
C ALA A 394 0.20 -15.91 -12.22
N VAL A 395 -0.61 -16.81 -12.79
CA VAL A 395 -1.46 -17.72 -12.05
C VAL A 395 -0.72 -19.04 -11.90
N SER A 396 -0.76 -19.63 -10.70
CA SER A 396 -0.28 -21.00 -10.49
C SER A 396 -1.15 -21.78 -9.50
N ASN A 397 -1.11 -23.11 -9.65
CA ASN A 397 -1.82 -24.01 -8.77
C ASN A 397 -0.97 -24.30 -7.53
N GLU A 398 -1.57 -24.20 -6.36
CA GLU A 398 -0.98 -24.71 -5.13
C GLU A 398 -1.41 -26.17 -4.92
N VAL A 399 -0.54 -27.09 -5.32
CA VAL A 399 -0.77 -28.55 -5.29
C VAL A 399 -0.02 -29.26 -4.16
N GLY A 400 0.96 -28.59 -3.53
CA GLY A 400 1.77 -29.15 -2.45
C GLY A 400 0.99 -29.29 -1.15
N SER A 401 0.00 -28.44 -0.94
CA SER A 401 -0.87 -28.42 0.24
C SER A 401 -1.94 -29.52 0.27
N GLY A 402 -2.01 -30.37 -0.77
CA GLY A 402 -2.98 -31.45 -0.92
C GLY A 402 -2.46 -32.85 -0.55
N VAL A 403 -3.20 -33.88 -0.93
CA VAL A 403 -2.78 -35.28 -0.74
C VAL A 403 -1.59 -35.61 -1.65
N VAL A 404 -0.62 -36.37 -1.14
CA VAL A 404 0.51 -36.87 -1.93
C VAL A 404 -0.01 -37.73 -3.09
N PRO A 405 0.34 -37.43 -4.36
CA PRO A 405 -0.12 -38.22 -5.50
C PRO A 405 0.32 -39.68 -5.42
N ALA A 406 -0.57 -40.60 -5.81
CA ALA A 406 -0.31 -42.04 -5.79
C ALA A 406 0.72 -42.45 -6.85
N THR A 407 0.74 -41.78 -8.00
CA THR A 407 1.65 -42.05 -9.12
C THR A 407 3.00 -41.34 -8.95
N ALA A 408 4.07 -41.94 -9.48
CA ALA A 408 5.39 -41.31 -9.50
C ALA A 408 5.38 -40.00 -10.30
N SER A 409 4.73 -40.01 -11.47
CA SER A 409 4.53 -38.84 -12.32
C SER A 409 3.80 -37.69 -11.61
N GLY A 410 2.78 -37.99 -10.81
CA GLY A 410 2.07 -36.98 -10.04
C GLY A 410 2.93 -36.35 -8.94
N ARG A 411 3.76 -37.16 -8.26
CA ARG A 411 4.71 -36.65 -7.26
C ARG A 411 5.77 -35.76 -7.91
N LEU A 412 6.32 -36.19 -9.05
CA LEU A 412 7.30 -35.41 -9.80
C LEU A 412 6.75 -34.05 -10.23
N PHE A 413 5.55 -34.02 -10.84
CA PHE A 413 4.91 -32.76 -11.23
C PHE A 413 4.66 -31.84 -10.03
N ARG A 414 4.15 -32.39 -8.91
CA ARG A 414 3.92 -31.63 -7.67
C ARG A 414 5.22 -30.99 -7.18
N ASP A 415 6.31 -31.76 -7.13
CA ASP A 415 7.58 -31.30 -6.59
C ASP A 415 8.21 -30.24 -7.51
N LEU A 416 8.21 -30.45 -8.83
CA LEU A 416 8.69 -29.47 -9.81
C LEU A 416 7.86 -28.17 -9.82
N LEU A 417 6.52 -28.27 -9.69
CA LEU A 417 5.67 -27.08 -9.60
C LEU A 417 5.92 -26.31 -8.31
N GLY A 418 6.20 -27.01 -7.19
CA GLY A 418 6.61 -26.37 -5.94
C GLY A 418 7.91 -25.58 -6.09
N VAL A 419 8.91 -26.17 -6.76
CA VAL A 419 10.19 -25.49 -7.08
C VAL A 419 9.95 -24.27 -7.96
N LEU A 420 9.16 -24.40 -9.03
CA LEU A 420 8.82 -23.29 -9.93
C LEU A 420 8.11 -22.16 -9.17
N ASN A 421 7.09 -22.48 -8.38
CA ASN A 421 6.34 -21.49 -7.60
C ASN A 421 7.25 -20.74 -6.62
N ALA A 422 8.09 -21.44 -5.88
CA ALA A 422 9.03 -20.83 -4.94
C ALA A 422 10.02 -19.90 -5.64
N ARG A 423 10.54 -20.30 -6.81
CA ARG A 423 11.48 -19.48 -7.57
C ARG A 423 10.86 -18.23 -8.15
N ILE A 424 9.65 -18.31 -8.72
CA ILE A 424 8.93 -17.14 -9.22
C ILE A 424 8.54 -16.22 -8.06
N ALA A 425 8.07 -16.77 -6.94
CA ALA A 425 7.74 -16.01 -5.73
C ALA A 425 8.94 -15.21 -5.22
N GLY A 426 10.13 -15.82 -5.15
CA GLY A 426 11.35 -15.17 -4.66
C GLY A 426 11.88 -14.03 -5.54
N VAL A 427 11.31 -13.83 -6.73
CA VAL A 427 11.66 -12.74 -7.65
C VAL A 427 10.45 -11.89 -8.04
N SER A 428 9.36 -11.98 -7.27
CA SER A 428 8.12 -11.21 -7.45
C SER A 428 7.97 -10.19 -6.33
N GLU A 429 7.47 -9.00 -6.64
CA GLU A 429 7.19 -7.98 -5.62
C GLU A 429 5.97 -8.36 -4.77
N GLU A 430 4.99 -9.04 -5.38
CA GLU A 430 3.74 -9.40 -4.72
C GLU A 430 3.45 -10.90 -4.91
N VAL A 431 3.12 -11.57 -3.80
CA VAL A 431 2.69 -12.97 -3.83
C VAL A 431 1.38 -13.10 -3.06
N VAL A 432 0.35 -13.62 -3.74
CA VAL A 432 -1.00 -13.76 -3.18
C VAL A 432 -1.42 -15.22 -3.19
N LEU A 433 -1.78 -15.76 -2.02
CA LEU A 433 -2.44 -17.04 -1.88
C LEU A 433 -3.95 -16.87 -1.84
N MET A 434 -4.66 -17.50 -2.77
CA MET A 434 -6.12 -17.47 -2.84
C MET A 434 -6.72 -18.64 -2.08
N VAL A 435 -7.55 -18.34 -1.07
CA VAL A 435 -8.28 -19.32 -0.25
C VAL A 435 -9.76 -18.95 -0.21
N ALA A 436 -10.62 -19.85 -0.70
CA ALA A 436 -12.08 -19.64 -0.72
C ALA A 436 -12.53 -18.28 -1.30
N GLY A 437 -11.87 -17.81 -2.36
CA GLY A 437 -12.17 -16.51 -2.99
C GLY A 437 -11.52 -15.30 -2.31
N ARG A 438 -10.75 -15.49 -1.23
CA ARG A 438 -10.11 -14.41 -0.48
C ARG A 438 -8.60 -14.37 -0.75
N PRO A 439 -8.03 -13.18 -1.02
CA PRO A 439 -6.58 -13.03 -1.14
C PRO A 439 -5.92 -12.98 0.23
N LEU A 440 -4.86 -13.77 0.40
CA LEU A 440 -3.91 -13.69 1.50
C LEU A 440 -2.55 -13.29 0.92
N ARG A 441 -2.07 -12.09 1.25
CA ARG A 441 -0.72 -11.66 0.84
C ARG A 441 0.32 -12.44 1.64
N LEU A 442 1.30 -13.01 0.94
CA LEU A 442 2.45 -13.65 1.55
C LEU A 442 3.56 -12.59 1.66
N PRO A 443 4.10 -12.33 2.86
CA PRO A 443 5.18 -11.37 3.02
C PRO A 443 6.43 -11.85 2.25
N ALA A 444 7.22 -10.91 1.74
CA ALA A 444 8.59 -11.20 1.36
C ALA A 444 9.39 -11.55 2.63
N ASP A 445 10.31 -12.52 2.51
CA ASP A 445 11.23 -12.92 3.60
C ASP A 445 12.20 -11.79 3.99
#